data_AF-A0AAT9H901-F1
#
_entry.id   AF-A0AAT9H901-F1
#
_cell.length_a   1.000
_cell.length_b   1.000
_cell.length_c   1.000
_cell.angle_alpha   90.00
_cell.angle_beta   90.00
_cell.angle_gamma   90.00
#
_symmetry.space_group_name_H-M   'P 1'
#
loop_
_entity.id
_entity.type
_entity.pdbx_description
1 polymer ?
#
loop_
_entity_poly.entity_id
_entity_poly.type
_entity_poly.pdbx_seq_one_letter_code
_entity_poly.pdbx_strand_id
1 'polypeptide(L)' 'MPWEHEPNRGFLRALHALARAAQSIGEQEEYERCSQFLKDSSPAAAQVLG' A
#
# COMPACT_ATOMS: atom_id res chain seq x y z
N MET A 1 10.21 -3.19 4.65
CA MET A 1 10.98 -2.28 3.80
C MET A 1 10.80 -0.83 4.27
N PRO A 2 11.90 -0.14 4.64
CA PRO A 2 11.83 1.26 5.08
C PRO A 2 11.36 2.18 3.95
N TRP A 3 10.45 3.10 4.25
CA TRP A 3 9.94 4.11 3.32
C TRP A 3 11.03 5.17 2.99
N GLU A 4 11.92 5.39 3.94
CA GLU A 4 13.04 6.32 3.88
C GLU A 4 14.03 5.91 2.79
N HIS A 5 14.16 4.60 2.54
CA HIS A 5 14.98 4.09 1.46
C HIS A 5 14.27 4.31 0.11
N GLU A 6 14.72 5.33 -0.60
CA GLU A 6 14.12 5.86 -1.84
C GLU A 6 13.74 4.78 -2.88
N PRO A 7 14.57 3.75 -3.16
CA PRO A 7 14.24 2.71 -4.13
C PRO A 7 12.96 1.92 -3.81
N ASN A 8 12.56 1.84 -2.54
CA ASN A 8 11.35 1.11 -2.12
C ASN A 8 10.05 1.88 -2.45
N ARG A 9 10.14 3.20 -2.62
CA ARG A 9 8.94 4.07 -2.70
C ARG A 9 8.09 3.78 -3.94
N GLY A 10 8.71 3.39 -5.05
CA GLY A 10 7.99 3.02 -6.27
C GLY A 10 7.04 1.85 -6.05
N PHE A 11 7.55 0.76 -5.47
CA PHE A 11 6.74 -0.41 -5.13
C PHE A 11 5.66 -0.08 -4.11
N LEU A 12 5.99 0.64 -3.02
CA LEU A 12 5.03 0.97 -1.96
C LEU A 12 3.89 1.87 -2.47
N ARG A 13 4.19 2.83 -3.35
CA ARG A 13 3.17 3.65 -4.03
C ARG A 13 2.29 2.83 -4.95
N ALA A 14 2.87 1.92 -5.73
CA ALA A 14 2.10 1.04 -6.61
C ALA A 14 1.18 0.11 -5.81
N LEU A 15 1.65 -0.43 -4.68
CA LEU A 15 0.85 -1.26 -3.78
C LEU A 15 -0.32 -0.48 -3.17
N HIS A 16 -0.10 0.76 -2.73
CA HIS A 16 -1.18 1.62 -2.25
C HIS A 16 -2.19 1.96 -3.37
N ALA A 17 -1.70 2.27 -4.58
CA ALA A 17 -2.56 2.54 -5.73
C ALA A 17 -3.42 1.32 -6.09
N LEU A 18 -2.86 0.10 -5.97
CA LEU A 18 -3.61 -1.14 -6.16
C LEU A 18 -4.73 -1.30 -5.12
N ALA A 19 -4.45 -1.04 -3.84
CA ALA A 19 -5.48 -1.07 -2.79
C ALA A 19 -6.62 -0.08 -3.10
N ARG A 20 -6.28 1.16 -3.49
CA ARG A 20 -7.26 2.20 -3.87
C ARG A 20 -8.10 1.79 -5.07
N ALA A 21 -7.48 1.16 -6.08
CA ALA A 21 -8.17 0.64 -7.25
C ALA A 21 -9.16 -0.45 -6.86
N ALA A 22 -8.73 -1.44 -6.06
CA ALA A 22 -9.60 -2.51 -5.55
C ALA A 22 -10.82 -1.96 -4.81
N GLN A 23 -10.61 -1.00 -3.91
CA GLN A 23 -11.71 -0.32 -3.21
C GLN A 23 -12.68 0.36 -4.18
N SER A 24 -12.17 1.03 -5.22
CA SER A 24 -13.00 1.75 -6.18
C SER A 24 -13.90 0.85 -7.05
N ILE A 25 -13.52 -0.42 -7.23
CA ILE A 25 -14.27 -1.40 -8.02
C ILE A 25 -15.11 -2.36 -7.14
N GLY A 26 -15.08 -2.19 -5.81
CA GLY A 26 -15.84 -3.02 -4.87
C GLY A 26 -15.16 -4.34 -4.49
N GLU A 27 -13.88 -4.53 -4.86
CA GLU A 27 -13.06 -5.69 -4.48
C GLU A 27 -12.54 -5.51 -3.04
N GLN A 28 -13.44 -5.66 -2.06
CA GLN A 28 -13.17 -5.38 -0.65
C GLN A 28 -12.08 -6.29 -0.06
N GLU A 29 -12.08 -7.58 -0.40
CA GLU A 29 -11.06 -8.52 0.05
C GLU A 29 -9.67 -8.12 -0.46
N GLU A 30 -9.56 -7.71 -1.72
CA GLU A 30 -8.28 -7.30 -2.30
C GLU A 30 -7.79 -5.97 -1.71
N TYR A 31 -8.71 -5.03 -1.44
CA TYR A 31 -8.39 -3.80 -0.71
C TYR A 31 -7.78 -4.11 0.66
N GLU A 32 -8.38 -5.02 1.41
CA GLU A 32 -7.90 -5.42 2.74
C GLU A 32 -6.53 -6.11 2.66
N ARG A 33 -6.37 -7.05 1.71
CA ARG A 33 -5.09 -7.73 1.47
C ARG A 33 -3.97 -6.76 1.11
N CYS A 34 -4.21 -5.84 0.17
CA CYS A 34 -3.20 -4.86 -0.25
C CYS A 34 -2.89 -3.85 0.86
N SER A 35 -3.91 -3.41 1.61
CA SER A 35 -3.73 -2.47 2.73
C SER A 35 -2.95 -3.11 3.88
N GLN A 36 -3.23 -4.37 4.21
CA GLN A 36 -2.49 -5.11 5.21
C GLN A 36 -1.05 -5.36 4.75
N PHE A 37 -0.85 -5.76 3.50
CA PHE A 37 0.48 -5.96 2.94
C PHE A 37 1.31 -4.66 2.95
N LEU A 38 0.69 -3.50 2.69
CA LEU A 38 1.37 -2.21 2.81
C LEU A 38 1.81 -1.92 4.25
N LYS A 39 0.93 -2.14 5.24
CA LYS A 39 1.24 -1.95 6.66
C LYS A 39 2.37 -2.87 7.13
N ASP A 40 2.31 -4.14 6.75
CA ASP A 40 3.33 -5.14 7.10
C ASP A 40 4.66 -4.87 6.40
N SER A 41 4.60 -4.37 5.16
CA SER A 41 5.80 -3.96 4.42
C SER A 41 6.42 -2.71 5.01
N SER A 42 5.63 -1.69 5.35
CA SER A 42 6.12 -0.40 5.82
C SER A 42 5.03 0.38 6.57
N PRO A 43 5.05 0.37 7.92
CA PRO A 43 4.14 1.18 8.72
C PRO A 43 4.23 2.68 8.39
N ALA A 44 5.45 3.16 8.11
CA ALA A 44 5.70 4.54 7.69
C ALA A 44 5.03 4.85 6.34
N ALA A 45 5.13 3.97 5.35
CA ALA A 45 4.46 4.17 4.06
C ALA A 45 2.94 4.15 4.20
N ALA A 46 2.39 3.25 5.03
CA ALA A 46 0.96 3.20 5.30
C ALA A 46 0.45 4.50 5.93
N GLN A 47 1.24 5.15 6.79
CA GLN A 47 0.90 6.44 7.38
C GLN A 47 1.05 7.61 6.40
N VAL A 48 2.07 7.58 5.53
CA VAL A 48 2.35 8.67 4.57
C VAL A 48 1.38 8.67 3.39
N LEU A 49 0.92 7.49 2.96
CA LEU A 49 0.06 7.32 1.78
C LEU A 49 -1.43 7.25 2.12
N GLY A 50 -1.80 6.88 3.35
CA GLY A 50 -3.18 6.82 3.84
C GLY A 50 -3.74 8.19 4.21
#